data_AF-A0A931WEE8-F1
#
_entry.id   AF-A0A931WEE8-F1
#
_cell.length_a   1.000
_cell.length_b   1.000
_cell.length_c   1.000
_cell.angle_alpha   90.00
_cell.angle_beta   90.00
_cell.angle_gamma   90.00
#
_symmetry.space_group_name_H-M   'P 1'
#
loop_
_entity.id
_entity.type
_entity.pdbx_description
1 polymer ?
#
loop_
_entity_poly.entity_id
_entity_poly.type
_entity_poly.pdbx_seq_one_letter_code
_entity_poly.pdbx_strand_id
1 'polypeptide(L)'
;MSTHEIDFAKVNSGVVVYPRIGFNPYIAYKNLFEFIEELAEKGKLSHGYQLIKDSEARKSFDSKITPGAGKRAIFQVRGNFDDFMMANFLSDDDFQDFVDKHNLFVAGRRFNPDKLVTEVYIKSRSGKDYRKMLNDSLYHPPHVLINEDKAKKGELYLDHVFEGRTLVTRYIPAVLRGLSYLFGGMVKLETTEFELDNSEESWLWRQDPEYRPKYKRHRVIYSCLGQKIGKTLISTDEGAR
;
A
#
# COMPACT_ATOMS: atom_id res chain seq x y z
N MET A 1 -20.33 26.90 22.30
CA MET A 1 -20.60 26.40 20.94
C MET A 1 -19.26 26.32 20.22
N SER A 2 -18.82 25.14 19.79
CA SER A 2 -17.71 25.06 18.84
C SER A 2 -18.18 25.70 17.54
N THR A 3 -17.37 26.60 16.97
CA THR A 3 -17.61 27.09 15.62
C THR A 3 -17.18 26.01 14.63
N HIS A 4 -17.74 26.03 13.41
CA HIS A 4 -17.37 25.08 12.35
C HIS A 4 -15.86 25.07 12.05
N GLU A 5 -15.18 26.21 12.25
CA GLU A 5 -13.72 26.32 12.12
C GLU A 5 -12.97 25.51 13.18
N ILE A 6 -13.42 25.55 14.44
CA ILE A 6 -12.82 24.78 15.54
C ILE A 6 -13.02 23.28 15.31
N ASP A 7 -14.21 22.88 14.85
CA ASP A 7 -14.51 21.49 14.55
C ASP A 7 -13.68 20.98 13.36
N PHE A 8 -13.56 21.77 12.29
CA PHE A 8 -12.67 21.45 11.17
C PHE A 8 -11.21 21.33 11.62
N ALA A 9 -10.70 22.31 12.36
CA ALA A 9 -9.31 22.31 12.83
C ALA A 9 -9.01 21.10 13.72
N LYS A 10 -9.95 20.72 14.60
CA LYS A 10 -9.81 19.54 15.47
C LYS A 10 -9.78 18.24 14.67
N VAL A 11 -10.66 18.08 13.68
CA VAL A 11 -10.66 16.89 12.81
C VAL A 11 -9.39 16.85 11.96
N ASN A 12 -9.07 17.94 11.28
CA ASN A 12 -7.90 18.02 10.41
C ASN A 12 -6.61 17.74 11.18
N SER A 13 -6.41 18.42 12.32
CA SER A 13 -5.24 18.18 13.17
C SER A 13 -5.12 16.73 13.62
N GLY A 14 -6.23 16.02 13.87
CA GLY A 14 -6.22 14.59 14.19
C GLY A 14 -5.87 13.67 13.02
N VAL A 15 -6.22 14.06 11.79
CA VAL A 15 -5.95 13.29 10.57
C VAL A 15 -4.50 13.47 10.12
N VAL A 16 -3.95 14.68 10.18
CA VAL A 16 -2.61 15.01 9.66
C VAL A 16 -1.49 14.96 10.72
N VAL A 17 -1.69 14.25 11.84
CA VAL A 17 -0.67 14.10 12.88
C VAL A 17 0.52 13.29 12.38
N TYR A 18 1.74 13.76 12.65
CA TYR A 18 2.94 12.93 12.56
C TYR A 18 3.00 11.96 13.74
N PRO A 19 2.87 10.64 13.52
CA PRO A 19 3.01 9.68 14.61
C PRO A 19 4.45 9.69 15.12
N ARG A 20 4.64 9.59 16.44
CA ARG A 20 5.99 9.43 17.03
C ARG A 20 6.64 8.11 16.59
N ILE A 21 5.82 7.08 16.38
CA ILE A 21 6.23 5.75 15.92
C ILE A 21 5.15 5.24 14.95
N GLY A 22 5.58 4.71 13.82
CA GLY A 22 4.69 4.15 12.80
C GLY A 22 4.50 5.09 11.63
N PHE A 23 3.40 4.89 10.91
CA PHE A 23 3.15 5.52 9.63
C PHE A 23 1.73 6.07 9.60
N ASN A 24 1.57 7.32 9.17
CA ASN A 24 0.26 7.90 8.88
C ASN A 24 0.20 8.19 7.38
N PRO A 25 -0.65 7.46 6.61
CA PRO A 25 -0.73 7.64 5.16
C PRO A 25 -1.16 9.05 4.76
N TYR A 26 -2.06 9.69 5.52
CA TYR A 26 -2.60 10.99 5.15
C TYR A 26 -1.54 12.09 5.14
N ILE A 27 -0.70 12.15 6.18
CA ILE A 27 0.39 13.14 6.23
C ILE A 27 1.51 12.78 5.26
N ALA A 28 1.83 11.49 5.10
CA ALA A 28 2.89 11.05 4.18
C ALA A 28 2.55 11.41 2.72
N TYR A 29 1.33 11.11 2.28
CA TYR A 29 0.90 11.44 0.92
C TYR A 29 0.67 12.93 0.72
N LYS A 30 0.16 13.65 1.72
CA LYS A 30 0.11 15.12 1.66
C LYS A 30 1.49 15.71 1.40
N ASN A 31 2.49 15.29 2.18
CA ASN A 31 3.87 15.75 2.00
C ASN A 31 4.42 15.36 0.62
N LEU A 32 4.11 14.14 0.14
CA LEU A 32 4.54 13.69 -1.17
C LEU A 32 3.92 14.53 -2.30
N PHE A 33 2.64 14.90 -2.19
CA PHE A 33 1.98 15.82 -3.12
C PHE A 33 2.65 17.20 -3.12
N GLU A 34 2.86 17.78 -1.94
CA GLU A 34 3.53 19.09 -1.80
C GLU A 34 4.98 19.05 -2.31
N PHE A 35 5.65 17.91 -2.14
CA PHE A 35 6.99 17.70 -2.66
C PHE A 35 7.00 17.64 -4.19
N ILE A 36 6.09 16.87 -4.81
CA ILE A 36 5.96 16.82 -6.27
C ILE A 36 5.59 18.20 -6.84
N GLU A 37 4.71 18.95 -6.18
CA GLU A 37 4.37 20.32 -6.55
C GLU A 37 5.61 21.22 -6.59
N GLU A 38 6.44 21.16 -5.55
CA GLU A 38 7.69 21.94 -5.48
C GLU A 38 8.70 21.51 -6.54
N LEU A 39 8.84 20.19 -6.79
CA LEU A 39 9.72 19.69 -7.86
C LEU A 39 9.25 20.22 -9.21
N ALA A 40 7.95 20.21 -9.47
CA ALA A 40 7.38 20.72 -10.71
C ALA A 40 7.58 22.25 -10.86
N GLU A 41 7.37 23.03 -9.80
CA GLU A 41 7.54 24.49 -9.83
C GLU A 41 9.00 24.89 -10.12
N LYS A 42 9.97 24.15 -9.55
CA LYS A 42 11.42 24.36 -9.79
C LYS A 42 11.92 23.71 -11.09
N GLY A 43 11.09 22.90 -11.75
CA GLY A 43 11.43 22.14 -12.96
C GLY A 43 12.34 20.93 -12.76
N LYS A 44 12.35 20.39 -11.56
CA LYS A 44 13.09 19.17 -11.17
C LYS A 44 12.46 17.89 -11.72
N LEU A 45 11.28 17.95 -12.34
CA LEU A 45 10.70 16.83 -13.08
C LEU A 45 11.22 16.74 -14.54
N SER A 46 12.06 17.68 -14.98
CA SER A 46 12.61 17.67 -16.33
C SER A 46 13.72 16.62 -16.50
N HIS A 47 13.84 16.06 -17.71
CA HIS A 47 14.92 15.13 -18.05
C HIS A 47 16.32 15.71 -17.75
N GLY A 48 16.52 17.01 -18.01
CA GLY A 48 17.79 17.68 -17.73
C GLY A 48 18.18 17.66 -16.25
N TYR A 49 17.23 17.88 -15.34
CA TYR A 49 17.48 17.77 -13.90
C TYR A 49 17.82 16.33 -13.47
N GLN A 50 17.12 15.34 -14.03
CA GLN A 50 17.31 13.93 -13.67
C GLN A 50 18.72 13.40 -13.99
N LEU A 51 19.45 14.07 -14.91
CA LEU A 51 20.85 13.77 -15.22
C LEU A 51 21.85 14.37 -14.22
N ILE A 52 21.44 15.32 -13.37
CA ILE A 52 22.31 15.96 -12.38
C ILE A 52 22.56 14.97 -11.24
N LYS A 53 23.83 14.61 -11.04
CA LYS A 53 24.29 13.74 -9.94
C LYS A 53 24.91 14.48 -8.76
N ASP A 54 25.36 15.72 -8.97
CA ASP A 54 25.88 16.54 -7.89
C ASP A 54 24.76 16.99 -6.95
N SER A 55 24.93 16.72 -5.65
CA SER A 55 23.88 16.95 -4.65
C SER A 55 23.62 18.43 -4.39
N GLU A 56 24.65 19.29 -4.48
CA GLU A 56 24.51 20.72 -4.24
C GLU A 56 23.84 21.42 -5.43
N ALA A 57 24.19 21.02 -6.65
CA ALA A 57 23.51 21.43 -7.87
C ALA A 57 22.04 21.02 -7.85
N ARG A 58 21.71 19.81 -7.40
CA ARG A 58 20.30 19.36 -7.24
C ARG A 58 19.53 20.23 -6.25
N LYS A 59 20.13 20.58 -5.12
CA LYS A 59 19.48 21.44 -4.09
C LYS A 59 19.17 22.83 -4.64
N SER A 60 20.16 23.46 -5.25
CA SER A 60 20.08 24.83 -5.79
C SER A 60 19.37 24.95 -7.14
N PHE A 61 19.03 23.82 -7.79
CA PHE A 61 18.34 23.83 -9.08
C PHE A 61 16.98 24.52 -9.00
N ASP A 62 16.84 25.54 -9.83
CA ASP A 62 15.58 26.21 -10.14
C ASP A 62 15.65 26.70 -11.59
N SER A 63 14.91 26.04 -12.46
CA SER A 63 14.84 26.40 -13.88
C SER A 63 13.87 27.55 -14.16
N LYS A 64 13.22 28.11 -13.12
CA LYS A 64 12.23 29.19 -13.20
C LYS A 64 11.17 28.90 -14.27
N ILE A 65 10.56 27.71 -14.18
CA ILE A 65 9.51 27.30 -15.12
C ILE A 65 8.34 28.29 -15.06
N THR A 66 7.57 28.34 -16.15
CA THR A 66 6.28 29.05 -16.24
C THR A 66 5.44 28.88 -14.96
N PRO A 67 4.98 29.99 -14.35
CA PRO A 67 4.16 29.98 -13.15
C PRO A 67 3.01 28.97 -13.22
N GLY A 68 2.77 28.29 -12.10
CA GLY A 68 1.69 27.31 -11.96
C GLY A 68 1.99 25.94 -12.54
N ALA A 69 3.27 25.63 -12.77
CA ALA A 69 3.71 24.27 -13.12
C ALA A 69 3.39 23.26 -12.01
N GLY A 70 3.58 23.66 -10.75
CA GLY A 70 3.21 22.87 -9.57
C GLY A 70 1.74 22.46 -9.58
N LYS A 71 0.83 23.43 -9.71
CA LYS A 71 -0.61 23.16 -9.77
C LYS A 71 -0.98 22.23 -10.92
N ARG A 72 -0.42 22.44 -12.13
CA ARG A 72 -0.66 21.55 -13.27
C ARG A 72 -0.18 20.13 -12.97
N ALA A 73 1.00 19.97 -12.34
CA ALA A 73 1.52 18.67 -11.95
C ALA A 73 0.60 17.98 -10.93
N ILE A 74 0.11 18.69 -9.90
CA ILE A 74 -0.85 18.12 -8.94
C ILE A 74 -2.09 17.59 -9.66
N PHE A 75 -2.70 18.37 -10.57
CA PHE A 75 -3.89 17.92 -11.29
C PHE A 75 -3.60 16.68 -12.16
N GLN A 76 -2.43 16.61 -12.79
CA GLN A 76 -2.02 15.44 -13.56
C GLN A 76 -1.81 14.21 -12.66
N VAL A 77 -1.13 14.34 -11.52
CA VAL A 77 -0.96 13.23 -10.58
C VAL A 77 -2.32 12.75 -10.08
N ARG A 78 -3.19 13.67 -9.64
CA ARG A 78 -4.52 13.30 -9.11
C ARG A 78 -5.48 12.71 -10.14
N GLY A 79 -5.30 13.04 -11.42
CA GLY A 79 -6.12 12.51 -12.50
C GLY A 79 -5.68 11.13 -12.98
N ASN A 80 -4.40 10.78 -12.82
CA ASN A 80 -3.81 9.61 -13.46
C ASN A 80 -3.22 8.57 -12.50
N PHE A 81 -2.85 8.92 -11.27
CA PHE A 81 -2.16 8.02 -10.34
C PHE A 81 -3.06 7.59 -9.19
N ASP A 82 -2.97 6.29 -8.85
CA ASP A 82 -3.37 5.79 -7.54
C ASP A 82 -2.24 5.95 -6.50
N ASP A 83 -2.52 5.60 -5.25
CA ASP A 83 -1.56 5.71 -4.15
C ASP A 83 -0.25 4.95 -4.44
N PHE A 84 -0.34 3.78 -5.07
CA PHE A 84 0.84 2.96 -5.39
C PHE A 84 1.68 3.61 -6.48
N MET A 85 1.06 4.07 -7.57
CA MET A 85 1.76 4.80 -8.65
C MET A 85 2.40 6.06 -8.09
N MET A 86 1.70 6.79 -7.22
CA MET A 86 2.23 8.01 -6.60
C MET A 86 3.45 7.71 -5.70
N ALA A 87 3.40 6.67 -4.86
CA ALA A 87 4.54 6.25 -4.02
C ALA A 87 5.80 5.88 -4.83
N ASN A 88 5.61 5.43 -6.07
CA ASN A 88 6.68 4.93 -6.94
C ASN A 88 6.99 5.87 -8.13
N PHE A 89 6.39 7.05 -8.18
CA PHE A 89 6.58 8.01 -9.28
C PHE A 89 7.99 8.62 -9.30
N LEU A 90 8.53 8.95 -8.12
CA LEU A 90 9.82 9.63 -7.99
C LEU A 90 10.98 8.66 -8.21
N SER A 91 12.07 9.17 -8.79
CA SER A 91 13.34 8.44 -8.83
C SER A 91 13.82 8.10 -7.40
N ASP A 92 14.72 7.12 -7.27
CA ASP A 92 15.31 6.76 -5.97
C ASP A 92 16.01 7.96 -5.32
N ASP A 93 16.70 8.78 -6.13
CA ASP A 93 17.40 9.99 -5.69
C ASP A 93 16.40 11.06 -5.20
N ASP A 94 15.33 11.34 -5.97
CA ASP A 94 14.31 12.33 -5.58
C ASP A 94 13.51 11.89 -4.34
N PHE A 95 13.28 10.59 -4.19
CA PHE A 95 12.57 10.06 -3.03
C PHE A 95 13.47 10.02 -1.79
N GLN A 96 14.78 9.89 -1.95
CA GLN A 96 15.73 10.13 -0.86
C GLN A 96 15.67 11.61 -0.42
N ASP A 97 15.67 12.55 -1.37
CA ASP A 97 15.52 13.98 -1.07
C ASP A 97 14.21 14.28 -0.31
N PHE A 98 13.12 13.58 -0.67
CA PHE A 98 11.85 13.63 0.06
C PHE A 98 11.99 13.15 1.52
N VAL A 99 12.61 11.98 1.72
CA VAL A 99 12.83 11.42 3.07
C VAL A 99 13.69 12.34 3.93
N ASP A 100 14.76 12.89 3.36
CA ASP A 100 15.67 13.80 4.07
C ASP A 100 14.99 15.11 4.43
N LYS A 101 14.27 15.73 3.48
CA LYS A 101 13.54 16.99 3.69
C LYS A 101 12.52 16.90 4.82
N HIS A 102 11.82 15.76 4.92
CA HIS A 102 10.79 15.55 5.93
C HIS A 102 11.30 14.82 7.19
N ASN A 103 12.62 14.60 7.31
CA ASN A 103 13.25 13.86 8.42
C ASN A 103 12.59 12.50 8.69
N LEU A 104 12.24 11.79 7.62
CA LEU A 104 11.54 10.51 7.69
C LEU A 104 12.52 9.36 7.95
N PHE A 105 12.04 8.30 8.61
CA PHE A 105 12.84 7.11 8.89
C PHE A 105 11.97 5.88 9.10
N VAL A 106 12.57 4.71 8.94
CA VAL A 106 11.97 3.42 9.30
C VAL A 106 12.33 3.12 10.74
N ALA A 107 11.32 2.93 11.59
CA ALA A 107 11.50 2.55 12.99
C ALA A 107 11.65 1.02 13.13
N GLY A 108 12.67 0.59 13.88
CA GLY A 108 12.84 -0.79 14.33
C GLY A 108 12.42 -0.95 15.79
N ARG A 109 12.12 -2.17 16.19
CA ARG A 109 11.84 -2.55 17.58
C ARG A 109 12.80 -3.66 17.99
N ARG A 110 13.37 -3.58 19.19
CA ARG A 110 14.18 -4.64 19.79
C ARG A 110 13.78 -4.85 21.24
N PHE A 111 13.69 -6.10 21.67
CA PHE A 111 13.45 -6.40 23.07
C PHE A 111 14.76 -6.28 23.86
N ASN A 112 14.75 -5.52 24.95
CA ASN A 112 15.87 -5.43 25.88
C ASN A 112 15.57 -6.36 27.08
N PRO A 113 16.24 -7.52 27.18
CA PRO A 113 15.96 -8.50 28.24
C PRO A 113 16.32 -7.97 29.64
N ASP A 114 17.38 -7.16 29.75
CA ASP A 114 17.83 -6.62 31.05
C ASP A 114 16.82 -5.65 31.65
N LYS A 115 16.14 -4.89 30.79
CA LYS A 115 15.13 -3.89 31.19
C LYS A 115 13.70 -4.41 31.06
N LEU A 116 13.50 -5.59 30.46
CA LEU A 116 12.19 -6.15 30.11
C LEU A 116 11.29 -5.18 29.32
N VAL A 117 11.87 -4.33 28.47
CA VAL A 117 11.13 -3.34 27.63
C VAL A 117 11.48 -3.47 26.16
N THR A 118 10.54 -3.10 25.29
CA THR A 118 10.81 -2.95 23.85
C THR A 118 11.37 -1.57 23.58
N GLU A 119 12.61 -1.49 23.12
CA GLU A 119 13.24 -0.26 22.67
C GLU A 119 12.94 -0.01 21.20
N VAL A 120 12.63 1.24 20.86
CA VAL A 120 12.45 1.70 19.48
C VAL A 120 13.72 2.41 19.04
N TYR A 121 14.22 2.06 17.86
CA TYR A 121 15.42 2.68 17.28
C TYR A 121 15.20 3.01 15.80
N ILE A 122 16.09 3.82 15.24
CA ILE A 122 16.06 4.15 13.82
C ILE A 122 16.70 2.99 13.06
N LYS A 123 15.88 2.21 12.36
CA LYS A 123 16.33 1.06 11.57
C LYS A 123 17.00 1.52 10.26
N SER A 124 16.41 2.51 9.60
CA SER A 124 16.95 3.04 8.33
C SER A 124 16.49 4.47 8.08
N ARG A 125 17.33 5.23 7.37
CA ARG A 125 17.00 6.55 6.77
C ARG A 125 17.03 6.49 5.24
N SER A 126 17.15 5.30 4.67
CA SER A 126 17.13 5.12 3.22
C SER A 126 15.74 5.35 2.65
N GLY A 127 15.68 6.14 1.57
CA GLY A 127 14.48 6.34 0.76
C GLY A 127 13.93 5.03 0.23
N LYS A 128 14.79 4.07 -0.11
CA LYS A 128 14.38 2.73 -0.58
C LYS A 128 13.64 1.96 0.50
N ASP A 129 14.17 1.95 1.72
CA ASP A 129 13.55 1.25 2.84
C ASP A 129 12.25 1.91 3.26
N TYR A 130 12.20 3.25 3.25
CA TYR A 130 10.98 3.99 3.53
C TYR A 130 9.91 3.76 2.46
N ARG A 131 10.27 3.79 1.18
CA ARG A 131 9.36 3.47 0.07
C ARG A 131 8.85 2.04 0.15
N LYS A 132 9.72 1.09 0.51
CA LYS A 132 9.31 -0.29 0.73
C LYS A 132 8.29 -0.40 1.86
N MET A 133 8.57 0.22 3.01
CA MET A 133 7.61 0.27 4.14
C MET A 133 6.28 0.91 3.72
N LEU A 134 6.33 1.98 2.94
CA LEU A 134 5.16 2.64 2.37
C LEU A 134 4.36 1.65 1.51
N ASN A 135 4.96 1.06 0.49
CA ASN A 135 4.32 0.08 -0.41
C ASN A 135 3.76 -1.13 0.34
N ASP A 136 4.46 -1.63 1.36
CA ASP A 136 4.01 -2.74 2.19
C ASP A 136 2.73 -2.39 2.97
N SER A 137 2.54 -1.10 3.31
CA SER A 137 1.35 -0.61 4.01
C SER A 137 0.14 -0.34 3.10
N LEU A 138 0.35 -0.15 1.80
CA LEU A 138 -0.74 0.17 0.86
C LEU A 138 -1.61 -1.03 0.56
N TYR A 139 -2.87 -0.75 0.23
CA TYR A 139 -3.75 -1.73 -0.35
C TYR A 139 -3.22 -2.13 -1.73
N HIS A 140 -3.14 -3.44 -1.98
CA HIS A 140 -2.82 -3.97 -3.30
C HIS A 140 -4.13 -4.10 -4.09
N PRO A 141 -4.33 -3.35 -5.18
CA PRO A 141 -5.50 -3.55 -6.02
C PRO A 141 -5.45 -4.98 -6.59
N PRO A 142 -6.50 -5.79 -6.41
CA PRO A 142 -6.44 -7.18 -6.82
C PRO A 142 -6.48 -7.31 -8.34
N HIS A 143 -5.55 -8.10 -8.88
CA HIS A 143 -5.55 -8.44 -10.29
C HIS A 143 -6.51 -9.62 -10.55
N VAL A 144 -7.67 -9.31 -11.12
CA VAL A 144 -8.73 -10.29 -11.38
C VAL A 144 -9.03 -10.36 -12.86
N LEU A 145 -8.94 -11.56 -13.43
CA LEU A 145 -9.23 -11.84 -14.83
C LEU A 145 -10.61 -12.49 -14.96
N ILE A 146 -11.27 -12.24 -16.09
CA ILE A 146 -12.47 -13.00 -16.48
C ILE A 146 -11.99 -14.24 -17.24
N ASN A 147 -12.37 -15.42 -16.77
CA ASN A 147 -11.97 -16.69 -17.37
C ASN A 147 -13.15 -17.32 -18.12
N GLU A 148 -13.20 -17.09 -19.44
CA GLU A 148 -14.29 -17.60 -20.29
C GLU A 148 -14.23 -19.12 -20.45
N ASP A 149 -13.04 -19.72 -20.46
CA ASP A 149 -12.86 -21.17 -20.63
C ASP A 149 -13.44 -21.98 -19.46
N LYS A 150 -13.32 -21.46 -18.23
CA LYS A 150 -13.89 -22.07 -17.02
C LYS A 150 -15.36 -21.70 -16.80
N ALA A 151 -15.86 -20.66 -17.46
CA ALA A 151 -17.23 -20.20 -17.28
C ALA A 151 -18.22 -21.13 -17.98
N LYS A 152 -19.30 -21.51 -17.28
CA LYS A 152 -20.45 -22.17 -17.93
C LYS A 152 -21.43 -21.12 -18.44
N LYS A 153 -22.35 -21.54 -19.31
CA LYS A 153 -23.39 -20.65 -19.86
C LYS A 153 -24.18 -19.95 -18.74
N GLY A 154 -24.16 -18.62 -18.72
CA GLY A 154 -24.83 -17.80 -17.71
C GLY A 154 -24.07 -17.64 -16.39
N GLU A 155 -22.79 -18.03 -16.35
CA GLU A 155 -21.90 -17.84 -15.20
C GLU A 155 -20.82 -16.80 -15.52
N LEU A 156 -20.44 -16.00 -14.52
CA LEU A 156 -19.25 -15.15 -14.55
C LEU A 156 -18.15 -15.84 -13.73
N TYR A 157 -17.03 -16.19 -14.36
CA TYR A 157 -15.90 -16.79 -13.68
C TYR A 157 -14.77 -15.78 -13.55
N LEU A 158 -14.41 -15.46 -12.31
CA LEU A 158 -13.34 -14.55 -11.94
C LEU A 158 -12.15 -15.36 -11.43
N ASP A 159 -10.98 -15.10 -11.99
CA ASP A 159 -9.72 -15.71 -11.57
C ASP A 159 -8.82 -14.64 -10.96
N HIS A 160 -8.61 -14.71 -9.64
CA HIS A 160 -7.67 -13.83 -8.96
C HIS A 160 -6.24 -14.36 -9.13
N VAL A 161 -5.43 -13.55 -9.83
CA VAL A 161 -4.01 -13.78 -10.04
C VAL A 161 -3.28 -13.44 -8.74
N PHE A 162 -2.64 -14.44 -8.14
CA PHE A 162 -1.94 -14.25 -6.88
C PHE A 162 -0.58 -13.57 -7.09
N GLU A 163 -0.49 -12.30 -6.70
CA GLU A 163 0.71 -11.46 -6.84
C GLU A 163 1.46 -11.29 -5.51
N GLY A 164 1.39 -12.29 -4.62
CA GLY A 164 2.00 -12.24 -3.29
C GLY A 164 1.10 -11.68 -2.18
N ARG A 165 -0.11 -11.20 -2.52
CA ARG A 165 -1.13 -10.76 -1.55
C ARG A 165 -2.47 -11.43 -1.80
N THR A 166 -3.17 -11.77 -0.72
CA THR A 166 -4.50 -12.40 -0.79
C THR A 166 -5.60 -11.35 -0.76
N LEU A 167 -6.78 -11.74 -1.25
CA LEU A 167 -7.99 -10.95 -1.04
C LEU A 167 -8.37 -10.94 0.44
N VAL A 168 -8.89 -9.81 0.90
CA VAL A 168 -9.39 -9.69 2.27
C VAL A 168 -10.71 -10.46 2.37
N THR A 169 -10.63 -11.68 2.91
CA THR A 169 -11.71 -12.68 2.90
C THR A 169 -13.04 -12.18 3.47
N ARG A 170 -13.00 -11.29 4.47
CA ARG A 170 -14.21 -10.70 5.08
C ARG A 170 -15.08 -9.90 4.11
N TYR A 171 -14.50 -9.33 3.05
CA TYR A 171 -15.24 -8.52 2.08
C TYR A 171 -15.76 -9.34 0.89
N ILE A 172 -15.19 -10.52 0.62
CA ILE A 172 -15.56 -11.37 -0.52
C ILE A 172 -17.08 -11.62 -0.57
N PRO A 173 -17.77 -11.97 0.55
CA PRO A 173 -19.21 -12.21 0.50
C PRO A 173 -20.04 -11.01 0.02
N ALA A 174 -19.72 -9.81 0.50
CA ALA A 174 -20.47 -8.61 0.11
C ALA A 174 -20.23 -8.26 -1.37
N VAL A 175 -18.97 -8.34 -1.81
CA VAL A 175 -18.58 -8.05 -3.19
C VAL A 175 -19.25 -9.04 -4.16
N LEU A 176 -19.20 -10.35 -3.89
CA LEU A 176 -19.79 -11.35 -4.78
C LEU A 176 -21.32 -11.24 -4.87
N ARG A 177 -22.01 -10.87 -3.78
CA ARG A 177 -23.45 -10.59 -3.84
C ARG A 177 -23.77 -9.40 -4.74
N GLY A 178 -23.00 -8.33 -4.63
CA GLY A 178 -23.12 -7.16 -5.51
C GLY A 178 -22.88 -7.53 -6.98
N LEU A 179 -21.82 -8.30 -7.25
CA LEU A 179 -21.52 -8.77 -8.59
C LEU A 179 -22.60 -9.70 -9.15
N SER A 180 -23.11 -10.65 -8.35
CA SER A 180 -24.18 -11.54 -8.78
C SER A 180 -25.48 -10.78 -9.08
N TYR A 181 -25.78 -9.74 -8.30
CA TYR A 181 -26.91 -8.86 -8.57
C TYR A 181 -26.75 -8.09 -9.89
N LEU A 182 -25.57 -7.49 -10.13
CA LEU A 182 -25.29 -6.72 -11.34
C LEU A 182 -25.21 -7.59 -12.60
N PHE A 183 -24.59 -8.78 -12.48
CA PHE A 183 -24.46 -9.73 -13.58
C PHE A 183 -25.77 -10.47 -13.88
N GLY A 184 -26.66 -10.59 -12.90
CA GLY A 184 -27.95 -11.30 -13.04
C GLY A 184 -27.81 -12.84 -13.03
N GLY A 185 -26.68 -13.37 -12.57
CA GLY A 185 -26.35 -14.79 -12.67
C GLY A 185 -25.38 -15.27 -11.60
N MET A 186 -24.90 -16.50 -11.81
CA MET A 186 -23.93 -17.18 -10.95
C MET A 186 -22.55 -16.52 -11.11
N VAL A 187 -21.93 -16.08 -10.02
CA VAL A 187 -20.55 -15.58 -10.02
C VAL A 187 -19.66 -16.55 -9.26
N LYS A 188 -18.55 -16.94 -9.87
CA LYS A 188 -17.49 -17.74 -9.24
C LYS A 188 -16.23 -16.90 -9.14
N LEU A 189 -15.54 -17.01 -8.01
CA LEU A 189 -14.25 -16.39 -7.77
C LEU A 189 -13.27 -17.45 -7.32
N GLU A 190 -12.29 -17.75 -8.16
CA GLU A 190 -11.15 -18.57 -7.80
C GLU A 190 -10.06 -17.67 -7.20
N THR A 191 -9.59 -17.99 -6.00
CA THR A 191 -8.54 -17.22 -5.32
C THR A 191 -7.64 -18.10 -4.48
N THR A 192 -6.46 -17.59 -4.16
CA THR A 192 -5.53 -18.18 -3.20
C THR A 192 -5.76 -17.58 -1.81
N GLU A 193 -5.78 -18.45 -0.80
CA GLU A 193 -5.80 -18.11 0.62
C GLU A 193 -4.66 -18.83 1.37
N PHE A 194 -4.33 -18.33 2.56
CA PHE A 194 -3.34 -18.95 3.43
C PHE A 194 -3.93 -19.21 4.80
N GLU A 195 -3.64 -20.40 5.32
CA GLU A 195 -3.89 -20.76 6.71
C GLU A 195 -2.55 -20.82 7.43
N LEU A 196 -2.39 -20.03 8.50
CA LEU A 196 -1.20 -20.09 9.34
C LEU A 196 -1.18 -21.41 10.10
N ASP A 197 -0.04 -22.10 10.08
CA ASP A 197 0.13 -23.30 10.88
C ASP A 197 0.21 -22.90 12.36
N ASN A 198 -0.84 -23.22 13.12
CA ASN A 198 -1.01 -22.81 14.51
C ASN A 198 -0.23 -23.73 15.47
N SER A 199 0.98 -24.10 15.08
CA SER A 199 1.91 -24.89 15.90
C SER A 199 2.28 -24.18 17.20
N GLU A 200 2.67 -24.95 18.23
CA GLU A 200 3.02 -24.46 19.58
C GLU A 200 4.14 -23.41 19.59
N GLU A 201 4.88 -23.28 18.48
CA GLU A 201 5.93 -22.30 18.21
C GLU A 201 5.40 -20.88 17.88
N SER A 202 4.07 -20.66 17.89
CA SER A 202 3.41 -19.36 17.67
C SER A 202 3.76 -18.28 18.72
N TRP A 203 4.65 -18.51 19.67
CA TRP A 203 5.23 -17.43 20.48
C TRP A 203 6.56 -16.92 19.91
N LEU A 204 7.25 -17.71 19.09
CA LEU A 204 8.56 -17.35 18.50
C LEU A 204 8.46 -16.15 17.57
N TRP A 205 7.37 -16.00 16.80
CA TRP A 205 7.17 -14.81 15.96
C TRP A 205 7.06 -13.50 16.74
N ARG A 206 6.78 -13.57 18.06
CA ARG A 206 6.80 -12.38 18.93
C ARG A 206 8.19 -12.04 19.44
N GLN A 207 9.13 -12.99 19.42
CA GLN A 207 10.48 -12.83 19.96
C GLN A 207 11.55 -12.67 18.88
N ASP A 208 11.35 -13.29 17.71
CA ASP A 208 12.26 -13.23 16.58
C ASP A 208 11.64 -12.43 15.41
N PRO A 209 12.15 -11.22 15.11
CA PRO A 209 11.70 -10.40 13.98
C PRO A 209 11.91 -11.04 12.60
N GLU A 210 12.77 -12.05 12.48
CA GLU A 210 13.07 -12.75 11.23
C GLU A 210 12.24 -14.03 11.05
N TYR A 211 11.53 -14.48 12.09
CA TYR A 211 10.71 -15.68 12.02
C TYR A 211 9.65 -15.57 10.90
N ARG A 212 9.55 -16.64 10.11
CA ARG A 212 8.56 -16.81 9.06
C ARG A 212 7.65 -17.97 9.47
N PRO A 213 6.37 -17.73 9.80
CA PRO A 213 5.48 -18.81 10.19
C PRO A 213 5.27 -19.76 9.02
N LYS A 214 5.18 -21.06 9.32
CA LYS A 214 4.72 -22.05 8.34
C LYS A 214 3.26 -21.75 8.00
N TYR A 215 2.90 -21.98 6.74
CA TYR A 215 1.55 -21.76 6.26
C TYR A 215 1.15 -22.82 5.23
N LYS A 216 -0.14 -23.09 5.16
CA LYS A 216 -0.75 -23.89 4.09
C LYS A 216 -1.38 -22.96 3.08
N ARG A 217 -1.09 -23.20 1.80
CA ARG A 217 -1.67 -22.45 0.70
C ARG A 217 -2.89 -23.20 0.19
N HIS A 218 -4.03 -22.53 0.16
CA HIS A 218 -5.28 -23.10 -0.33
C HIS A 218 -5.70 -22.40 -1.61
N ARG A 219 -6.04 -23.18 -2.64
CA ARG A 219 -6.77 -22.67 -3.79
C ARG A 219 -8.25 -22.95 -3.57
N VAL A 220 -9.08 -21.91 -3.60
CA VAL A 220 -10.50 -21.99 -3.27
C VAL A 220 -11.36 -21.34 -4.35
N ILE A 221 -12.57 -21.84 -4.50
CA ILE A 221 -13.62 -21.23 -5.31
C ILE A 221 -14.72 -20.74 -4.38
N TYR A 222 -14.99 -19.45 -4.43
CA TYR A 222 -16.23 -18.89 -3.94
C TYR A 222 -17.28 -18.94 -5.04
N SER A 223 -18.51 -19.25 -4.68
CA SER A 223 -19.66 -19.28 -5.57
C SER A 223 -20.77 -18.42 -4.97
N CYS A 224 -21.35 -17.51 -5.75
CA CYS A 224 -22.47 -16.69 -5.33
C CYS A 224 -23.60 -16.65 -6.37
N LEU A 225 -24.83 -16.93 -5.93
CA LEU A 225 -26.06 -16.74 -6.70
C LEU A 225 -27.09 -15.98 -5.85
N GLY A 226 -27.32 -14.71 -6.20
CA GLY A 226 -28.14 -13.81 -5.41
C GLY A 226 -27.54 -13.59 -4.02
N GLN A 227 -28.21 -14.07 -2.97
CA GLN A 227 -27.74 -13.95 -1.58
C GLN A 227 -26.98 -15.19 -1.07
N LYS A 228 -27.05 -16.30 -1.81
CA LYS A 228 -26.45 -17.58 -1.39
C LYS A 228 -24.98 -17.58 -1.77
N ILE A 229 -24.11 -17.87 -0.80
CA ILE A 229 -22.66 -18.00 -1.00
C ILE A 229 -22.20 -19.38 -0.54
N GLY A 230 -21.36 -20.01 -1.36
CA GLY A 230 -20.63 -21.21 -1.03
C GLY A 230 -19.12 -21.00 -1.21
N LYS A 231 -18.33 -21.81 -0.49
CA LYS A 231 -16.87 -21.89 -0.64
C LYS A 231 -16.50 -23.35 -0.82
N THR A 232 -15.64 -23.64 -1.79
CA THR A 232 -15.13 -24.98 -2.07
C THR A 232 -13.62 -24.94 -2.17
N LEU A 233 -12.94 -25.88 -1.53
CA LEU A 233 -11.49 -26.06 -1.62
C LEU A 233 -11.16 -26.86 -2.90
N ILE A 234 -10.25 -26.35 -3.72
CA ILE A 234 -9.75 -27.05 -4.92
C ILE A 234 -8.52 -27.89 -4.56
N SER A 235 -7.52 -27.24 -3.98
CA SER A 235 -6.24 -27.86 -3.63
C SER A 235 -5.62 -27.19 -2.41
N THR A 236 -4.76 -27.94 -1.74
CA THR A 236 -3.93 -27.47 -0.64
C THR A 236 -2.49 -27.84 -0.94
N ASP A 237 -1.62 -26.84 -0.99
CA ASP A 237 -0.19 -27.03 -1.09
C ASP A 237 0.43 -26.67 0.27
N GLU A 238 1.29 -27.54 0.81
CA GLU A 238 2.10 -27.17 1.96
C GLU A 238 3.15 -26.15 1.50
N GLY A 239 3.11 -24.94 2.06
CA GLY A 239 4.04 -23.87 1.69
C GLY A 239 5.46 -24.26 2.08
N ALA A 240 6.36 -24.30 1.10
CA ALA A 240 7.80 -24.38 1.33
C ALA A 240 8.29 -23.13 2.09
N ARG A 241 9.35 -23.32 2.90
CA ARG A 241 10.02 -22.32 3.73
C ARG A 241 10.30 -20.99 3.02
#